data_AF-A0A060WUB8-F1
#
_entry.id   AF-A0A060WUB8-F1
#
_cell.length_a   1.000
_cell.length_b   1.000
_cell.length_c   1.000
_cell.angle_alpha   90.00
_cell.angle_beta   90.00
_cell.angle_gamma   90.00
#
_symmetry.space_group_name_H-M   'P 1'
#
loop_
_entity.id
_entity.type
_entity.pdbx_description
1 polymer ?
#
loop_
_entity_poly.entity_id
_entity_poly.type
_entity_poly.pdbx_seq_one_letter_code
_entity_poly.pdbx_strand_id
1 'polypeptide(L)'
;MRQENYVNILKEHLKTSVRKLKLGRKWVFQMDNDPKHTSKVVSNWLKDNKVKILEWPSQSPDLNPIKHLWAELKKLVRARRPTNLTQLHQLRQEEWAKIHPAYCRNLVEGYPKHFTQLVLVLGDLHIPHRCNTLPAKFKKLLVPGKIQHILCTGNLCTKESYDYLKTLAGDVHIVRGDFDENLNYPEQKVVTVGQFKIGLIHGHQVIPWGDMASLALLQRQLDVDILISGHTHKFEAFENENKFYINPGSATGAYNALESNIIPSFVLMDIQASTVVTYVYQLIGDDVKVERIEYKKS
;
A
#
# COMPACT_ATOMS: atom_id res chain seq x y z
N MET A 1 1.19 -8.93 -32.09
CA MET A 1 0.27 -10.05 -31.81
C MET A 1 -1.11 -9.46 -31.50
N ARG A 2 -2.18 -9.95 -32.12
CA ARG A 2 -3.57 -9.49 -31.84
C ARG A 2 -4.13 -10.16 -30.58
N GLN A 3 -5.14 -9.55 -29.96
CA GLN A 3 -5.83 -10.06 -28.77
C GLN A 3 -6.38 -11.49 -28.95
N GLU A 4 -6.91 -11.82 -30.13
CA GLU A 4 -7.43 -13.16 -30.46
C GLU A 4 -6.33 -14.23 -30.47
N ASN A 5 -5.14 -13.89 -30.96
CA ASN A 5 -4.01 -14.81 -30.96
C ASN A 5 -3.58 -15.16 -29.52
N TYR A 6 -3.68 -14.22 -28.59
CA TYR A 6 -3.39 -14.48 -27.19
C TYR A 6 -4.41 -15.43 -26.55
N VAL A 7 -5.70 -15.27 -26.86
CA VAL A 7 -6.73 -16.22 -26.42
C VAL A 7 -6.46 -17.63 -26.94
N ASN A 8 -6.02 -17.77 -28.20
CA ASN A 8 -5.69 -19.09 -28.75
C ASN A 8 -4.51 -19.74 -28.02
N ILE A 9 -3.45 -18.96 -27.71
CA ILE A 9 -2.33 -19.44 -26.88
C ILE A 9 -2.82 -19.91 -25.50
N LEU A 10 -3.72 -19.16 -24.86
CA LEU A 10 -4.28 -19.56 -23.57
C LEU A 10 -5.12 -20.85 -23.67
N LYS A 11 -5.94 -20.98 -24.71
CA LYS A 11 -6.74 -22.19 -24.96
C LYS A 11 -5.88 -23.44 -25.09
N GLU A 12 -4.79 -23.36 -25.84
CA GLU A 12 -3.92 -24.50 -26.13
C GLU A 12 -3.01 -24.87 -24.95
N HIS A 13 -2.43 -23.87 -24.29
CA HIS A 13 -1.33 -24.11 -23.37
C HIS A 13 -1.69 -23.99 -21.89
N LEU A 14 -2.72 -23.22 -21.50
CA LEU A 14 -2.97 -22.92 -20.08
C LEU A 14 -3.31 -24.18 -19.27
N LYS A 15 -4.35 -24.91 -19.68
CA LYS A 15 -4.80 -26.13 -18.99
C LYS A 15 -3.75 -27.24 -19.07
N THR A 16 -3.06 -27.34 -20.19
CA THR A 16 -1.97 -28.31 -20.43
C THR A 16 -0.80 -28.06 -19.47
N SER A 17 -0.42 -26.81 -19.27
CA SER A 17 0.66 -26.40 -18.36
C SER A 17 0.30 -26.66 -16.90
N VAL A 18 -0.94 -26.34 -16.48
CA VAL A 18 -1.43 -26.63 -15.12
C VAL A 18 -1.36 -28.12 -14.80
N ARG A 19 -1.73 -28.98 -15.75
CA ARG A 19 -1.62 -30.44 -15.62
C ARG A 19 -0.17 -30.89 -15.53
N LYS A 20 0.71 -30.40 -16.41
CA LYS A 20 2.14 -30.74 -16.43
C LYS A 20 2.85 -30.35 -15.13
N LEU A 21 2.48 -29.19 -14.55
CA LEU A 21 3.06 -28.66 -13.32
C LEU A 21 2.40 -29.21 -12.04
N LYS A 22 1.38 -30.08 -12.14
CA LYS A 22 0.69 -30.72 -11.00
C LYS A 22 0.15 -29.72 -9.95
N LEU A 23 -0.28 -28.53 -10.37
CA LEU A 23 -0.71 -27.43 -9.47
C LEU A 23 -2.07 -27.65 -8.77
N GLY A 24 -2.73 -28.80 -9.01
CA GLY A 24 -4.03 -29.12 -8.41
C GLY A 24 -5.16 -28.15 -8.82
N ARG A 25 -6.16 -27.99 -7.96
CA ARG A 25 -7.35 -27.12 -8.20
C ARG A 25 -7.17 -25.68 -7.71
N LYS A 26 -6.16 -25.38 -6.91
CA LYS A 26 -5.95 -24.07 -6.27
C LYS A 26 -4.72 -23.38 -6.86
N TRP A 27 -4.86 -22.80 -8.04
CA TRP A 27 -3.84 -22.01 -8.70
C TRP A 27 -4.37 -20.61 -9.06
N VAL A 28 -3.47 -19.65 -9.16
CA VAL A 28 -3.77 -18.28 -9.58
C VAL A 28 -2.93 -17.97 -10.80
N PHE A 29 -3.56 -17.38 -11.81
CA PHE A 29 -2.93 -17.04 -13.09
C PHE A 29 -2.35 -15.64 -13.06
N GLN A 30 -1.12 -15.50 -13.55
CA GLN A 30 -0.41 -14.24 -13.66
C GLN A 30 -0.16 -13.92 -15.14
N MET A 31 -0.59 -12.76 -15.63
CA MET A 31 -0.29 -12.25 -16.98
C MET A 31 0.12 -10.77 -16.96
N ASP A 32 1.03 -10.33 -17.81
CA ASP A 32 1.39 -8.90 -17.83
C ASP A 32 0.19 -7.97 -18.21
N ASN A 33 0.27 -6.70 -17.80
CA ASN A 33 -0.74 -5.68 -18.10
C ASN A 33 -0.60 -5.08 -19.51
N ASP A 34 -0.07 -5.82 -20.48
CA ASP A 34 -0.01 -5.35 -21.86
C ASP A 34 -1.45 -5.16 -22.41
N PRO A 35 -1.72 -4.10 -23.21
CA PRO A 35 -3.06 -3.78 -23.70
C PRO A 35 -3.81 -4.94 -24.34
N LYS A 36 -3.08 -5.89 -24.95
CA LYS A 36 -3.68 -7.08 -25.57
C LYS A 36 -4.19 -8.11 -24.55
N HIS A 37 -3.59 -8.17 -23.35
CA HIS A 37 -4.00 -9.07 -22.27
C HIS A 37 -5.11 -8.47 -21.40
N THR A 38 -5.16 -7.13 -21.30
CA THR A 38 -6.20 -6.41 -20.56
C THR A 38 -7.47 -6.15 -21.40
N SER A 39 -7.55 -6.71 -22.60
CA SER A 39 -8.67 -6.46 -23.50
C SER A 39 -9.94 -7.18 -23.04
N LYS A 40 -11.12 -6.63 -23.39
CA LYS A 40 -12.41 -7.22 -23.03
C LYS A 40 -12.55 -8.67 -23.51
N VAL A 41 -11.98 -8.99 -24.68
CA VAL A 41 -12.02 -10.35 -25.26
C VAL A 41 -11.31 -11.35 -24.35
N VAL A 42 -10.13 -10.98 -23.85
CA VAL A 42 -9.33 -11.81 -22.95
C VAL A 42 -9.98 -11.92 -21.58
N SER A 43 -10.44 -10.80 -21.01
CA SER A 43 -11.12 -10.77 -19.71
C SER A 43 -12.39 -11.63 -19.68
N ASN A 44 -13.20 -11.58 -20.75
CA ASN A 44 -14.39 -12.42 -20.88
C ASN A 44 -14.01 -13.90 -20.94
N TRP A 45 -13.04 -14.28 -21.77
CA TRP A 45 -12.61 -15.67 -21.89
C TRP A 45 -12.10 -16.25 -20.56
N LEU A 46 -11.32 -15.47 -19.80
CA LEU A 46 -10.81 -15.87 -18.49
C LEU A 46 -11.94 -16.09 -17.48
N LYS A 47 -12.94 -15.21 -17.49
CA LYS A 47 -14.14 -15.32 -16.66
C LYS A 47 -14.94 -16.58 -17.01
N ASP A 48 -15.19 -16.83 -18.29
CA ASP A 48 -15.93 -18.00 -18.78
C ASP A 48 -15.22 -19.32 -18.42
N ASN A 49 -13.89 -19.31 -18.43
CA ASN A 49 -13.08 -20.47 -18.06
C ASN A 49 -12.80 -20.59 -16.55
N LYS A 50 -13.39 -19.71 -15.72
CA LYS A 50 -13.24 -19.68 -14.26
C LYS A 50 -11.77 -19.64 -13.82
N VAL A 51 -10.94 -18.93 -14.58
CA VAL A 51 -9.52 -18.76 -14.26
C VAL A 51 -9.38 -17.65 -13.22
N LYS A 52 -8.86 -17.98 -12.04
CA LYS A 52 -8.55 -16.99 -11.02
C LYS A 52 -7.30 -16.21 -11.44
N ILE A 53 -7.43 -14.90 -11.64
CA ILE A 53 -6.33 -14.01 -12.03
C ILE A 53 -5.75 -13.37 -10.76
N LEU A 54 -4.43 -13.14 -10.72
CA LEU A 54 -3.81 -12.29 -9.72
C LEU A 54 -3.97 -10.83 -10.18
N GLU A 55 -4.66 -10.00 -9.41
CA GLU A 55 -4.79 -8.58 -9.69
C GLU A 55 -3.59 -7.81 -9.12
N TRP A 56 -3.00 -6.91 -9.92
CA TRP A 56 -2.01 -5.95 -9.43
C TRP A 56 -2.17 -4.57 -10.07
N PRO A 57 -1.83 -3.48 -9.35
CA PRO A 57 -2.00 -2.12 -9.84
C PRO A 57 -1.20 -1.87 -11.11
N SER A 58 -1.81 -1.15 -12.05
CA SER A 58 -1.27 -0.86 -13.38
C SER A 58 -0.03 0.05 -13.38
N GLN A 59 0.28 0.70 -12.25
CA GLN A 59 1.34 1.71 -12.10
C GLN A 59 2.67 1.17 -11.56
N SER A 60 2.82 -0.15 -11.38
CA SER A 60 4.05 -0.73 -10.80
C SER A 60 4.74 -1.72 -11.76
N PRO A 61 5.36 -1.22 -12.85
CA PRO A 61 6.00 -2.06 -13.86
C PRO A 61 7.13 -2.93 -13.30
N ASP A 62 7.78 -2.52 -12.22
CA ASP A 62 8.92 -3.21 -11.59
C ASP A 62 8.50 -4.40 -10.70
N LEU A 63 7.20 -4.58 -10.51
CA LEU A 63 6.58 -5.61 -9.66
C LEU A 63 6.04 -6.83 -10.44
N ASN A 64 6.55 -7.05 -11.65
CA ASN A 64 6.17 -8.23 -12.44
C ASN A 64 7.36 -9.20 -12.54
N PRO A 65 7.33 -10.38 -11.87
CA PRO A 65 8.34 -11.43 -12.01
C PRO A 65 8.60 -11.82 -13.46
N ILE A 66 7.59 -11.72 -14.33
CA ILE A 66 7.73 -11.94 -15.77
C ILE A 66 8.69 -10.91 -16.37
N LYS A 67 8.67 -9.65 -15.93
CA LYS A 67 9.62 -8.63 -16.41
C LYS A 67 11.04 -8.85 -15.91
N HIS A 68 11.23 -9.30 -14.67
CA HIS A 68 12.55 -9.68 -14.15
C HIS A 68 13.13 -10.86 -14.93
N LEU A 69 12.31 -11.86 -15.22
CA LEU A 69 12.67 -12.98 -16.08
C LEU A 69 13.04 -12.51 -17.50
N TRP A 70 12.27 -11.59 -18.08
CA TRP A 70 12.59 -10.98 -19.37
C TRP A 70 13.87 -10.16 -19.34
N ALA A 71 14.14 -9.43 -18.26
CA ALA A 71 15.35 -8.63 -18.11
C ALA A 71 16.60 -9.53 -18.10
N GLU A 72 16.56 -10.62 -17.33
CA GLU A 72 17.67 -11.58 -17.29
C GLU A 72 17.85 -12.27 -18.66
N LEU A 73 16.77 -12.70 -19.31
CA LEU A 73 16.86 -13.29 -20.66
C LEU A 73 17.45 -12.28 -21.66
N LYS A 74 17.02 -11.01 -21.62
CA LYS A 74 17.56 -9.96 -22.49
C LYS A 74 19.05 -9.74 -22.23
N LYS A 75 19.49 -9.78 -20.98
CA LYS A 75 20.89 -9.64 -20.58
C LYS A 75 21.73 -10.80 -21.14
N LEU A 76 21.29 -12.04 -20.96
CA LEU A 76 21.98 -13.24 -21.49
C LEU A 76 22.09 -13.23 -23.01
N VAL A 77 20.98 -12.91 -23.70
CA VAL A 77 20.96 -12.82 -25.16
C VAL A 77 21.85 -11.68 -25.67
N ARG A 78 21.83 -10.51 -25.01
CA ARG A 78 22.70 -9.37 -25.37
C ARG A 78 24.17 -9.68 -25.18
N ALA A 79 24.54 -10.43 -24.13
CA ALA A 79 25.93 -10.83 -23.90
C ALA A 79 26.51 -11.64 -25.07
N ARG A 80 25.68 -12.41 -25.77
CA ARG A 80 26.07 -13.21 -26.94
C ARG A 80 26.11 -12.44 -28.27
N ARG A 81 25.76 -11.15 -28.29
CA ARG A 81 25.86 -10.24 -29.45
C ARG A 81 25.35 -10.86 -30.78
N PRO A 82 24.07 -11.24 -30.89
CA PRO A 82 23.49 -11.75 -32.13
C PRO A 82 23.65 -10.75 -33.29
N THR A 83 24.04 -11.21 -34.48
CA THR A 83 24.26 -10.35 -35.65
C THR A 83 23.13 -10.41 -36.68
N ASN A 84 22.24 -11.41 -36.59
CA ASN A 84 21.07 -11.53 -37.47
C ASN A 84 19.83 -12.08 -36.75
N LEU A 85 18.67 -11.98 -37.40
CA LEU A 85 17.38 -12.35 -36.82
C LEU A 85 17.31 -13.86 -36.50
N THR A 86 17.82 -14.71 -37.37
CA THR A 86 17.83 -16.17 -37.17
C THR A 86 18.64 -16.56 -35.94
N GLN A 87 19.85 -15.99 -35.81
CA GLN A 87 20.69 -16.18 -34.63
C GLN A 87 20.01 -15.64 -33.36
N LEU A 88 19.34 -14.50 -33.43
CA LEU A 88 18.60 -13.97 -32.29
C LEU A 88 17.47 -14.92 -31.83
N HIS A 89 16.76 -15.53 -32.78
CA HIS A 89 15.71 -16.51 -32.48
C HIS A 89 16.27 -17.78 -31.83
N GLN A 90 17.34 -18.33 -32.39
CA GLN A 90 17.99 -19.52 -31.85
C GLN A 90 18.56 -19.27 -30.45
N LEU A 91 19.31 -18.18 -30.27
CA LEU A 91 19.90 -17.81 -28.99
C LEU A 91 18.84 -17.58 -27.91
N ARG A 92 17.68 -17.03 -28.26
CA ARG A 92 16.57 -16.86 -27.31
C ARG A 92 16.06 -18.21 -26.82
N GLN A 93 15.92 -19.20 -27.69
CA GLN A 93 15.48 -20.55 -27.32
C GLN A 93 16.52 -21.26 -26.45
N GLU A 94 17.80 -21.17 -26.82
CA GLU A 94 18.90 -21.76 -26.06
C GLU A 94 19.02 -21.16 -24.65
N GLU A 95 19.03 -19.83 -24.52
CA GLU A 95 19.12 -19.18 -23.21
C GLU A 95 17.87 -19.41 -22.37
N TRP A 96 16.69 -19.45 -22.97
CA TRP A 96 15.45 -19.79 -22.26
C TRP A 96 15.49 -21.20 -21.69
N ALA A 97 16.01 -22.17 -22.45
CA ALA A 97 16.13 -23.56 -22.00
C ALA A 97 17.10 -23.73 -20.82
N LYS A 98 18.07 -22.82 -20.65
CA LYS A 98 19.02 -22.83 -19.52
C LYS A 98 18.44 -22.27 -18.23
N ILE A 99 17.34 -21.53 -18.29
CA ILE A 99 16.71 -20.98 -17.09
C ILE A 99 16.11 -22.11 -16.28
N HIS A 100 16.79 -22.50 -15.20
CA HIS A 100 16.35 -23.59 -14.35
C HIS A 100 15.07 -23.23 -13.60
N PRO A 101 14.09 -24.15 -13.41
CA PRO A 101 12.88 -23.89 -12.64
C PRO A 101 13.13 -23.38 -11.20
N ALA A 102 14.29 -23.68 -10.63
CA ALA A 102 14.71 -23.13 -9.33
C ALA A 102 14.90 -21.61 -9.37
N TYR A 103 15.36 -21.03 -10.49
CA TYR A 103 15.46 -19.57 -10.64
C TYR A 103 14.06 -18.93 -10.60
N CYS A 104 13.10 -19.52 -11.31
CA CYS A 104 11.70 -19.07 -11.26
C CYS A 104 11.11 -19.23 -9.86
N ARG A 105 11.41 -20.31 -9.14
CA ARG A 105 11.01 -20.47 -7.73
C ARG A 105 11.65 -19.42 -6.85
N ASN A 106 12.95 -19.17 -6.94
CA ASN A 106 13.62 -18.14 -6.16
C ASN A 106 13.10 -16.73 -6.49
N LEU A 107 12.72 -16.46 -7.74
CA LEU A 107 12.07 -15.19 -8.11
C LEU A 107 10.67 -15.05 -7.50
N VAL A 108 9.98 -16.16 -7.21
CA VAL A 108 8.63 -16.18 -6.61
C VAL A 108 8.70 -16.26 -5.08
N GLU A 109 9.66 -17.00 -4.52
CA GLU A 109 9.90 -17.21 -3.09
C GLU A 109 10.70 -16.05 -2.48
N GLY A 110 11.71 -15.56 -3.20
CA GLY A 110 12.43 -14.31 -2.94
C GLY A 110 11.64 -13.07 -3.37
N TYR A 111 10.37 -13.24 -3.73
CA TYR A 111 9.38 -12.18 -3.80
C TYR A 111 8.75 -12.03 -2.41
N PRO A 112 9.28 -11.19 -1.50
CA PRO A 112 8.65 -10.96 -0.22
C PRO A 112 7.37 -10.19 -0.48
N LYS A 113 6.22 -10.88 -0.64
CA LYS A 113 4.87 -10.28 -0.59
C LYS A 113 4.86 -8.79 -1.01
N HIS A 114 5.28 -8.43 -2.22
CA HIS A 114 5.29 -7.03 -2.68
C HIS A 114 3.86 -6.58 -3.01
N PHE A 115 2.92 -6.81 -2.09
CA PHE A 115 1.80 -5.92 -1.94
C PHE A 115 2.39 -4.66 -1.34
N THR A 116 2.58 -3.64 -2.17
CA THR A 116 2.66 -2.27 -1.68
C THR A 116 1.43 -2.06 -0.81
N GLN A 117 1.62 -1.93 0.51
CA GLN A 117 0.52 -1.72 1.43
C GLN A 117 0.34 -0.22 1.58
N LEU A 118 -0.70 0.31 0.95
CA LEU A 118 -1.16 1.68 1.15
C LEU A 118 -1.95 1.74 2.46
N VAL A 119 -1.40 2.47 3.40
CA VAL A 119 -1.98 2.72 4.71
C VAL A 119 -2.38 4.18 4.80
N LEU A 120 -3.67 4.44 4.99
CA LEU A 120 -4.16 5.77 5.30
C LEU A 120 -4.04 6.02 6.80
N VAL A 121 -3.46 7.15 7.16
CA VAL A 121 -3.32 7.62 8.53
C VAL A 121 -4.02 8.96 8.67
N LEU A 122 -5.03 9.03 9.54
CA LEU A 122 -5.80 10.25 9.79
C LEU A 122 -6.42 10.25 11.20
N GLY A 123 -6.92 11.39 11.66
CA GLY A 123 -7.74 11.47 12.85
C GLY A 123 -8.07 12.89 13.21
N ASP A 124 -8.50 13.11 14.46
CA ASP A 124 -8.88 14.43 14.97
C ASP A 124 -9.92 15.12 14.07
N LEU A 125 -10.93 14.34 13.64
CA LEU A 125 -12.00 14.83 12.76
C LEU A 125 -12.96 15.76 13.52
N HIS A 126 -13.28 15.41 14.77
CA HIS A 126 -14.24 16.09 15.63
C HIS A 126 -15.60 16.37 14.97
N ILE A 127 -16.14 15.38 14.25
CA ILE A 127 -17.45 15.50 13.59
C ILE A 127 -18.53 14.91 14.51
N PRO A 128 -19.56 15.68 14.92
CA PRO A 128 -19.96 17.01 14.42
C PRO A 128 -19.50 18.19 15.30
N HIS A 129 -18.83 17.96 16.42
CA HIS A 129 -18.63 18.98 17.46
C HIS A 129 -17.85 20.22 17.03
N ARG A 130 -16.82 20.07 16.19
CA ARG A 130 -15.96 21.18 15.73
C ARG A 130 -16.02 21.36 14.22
N CYS A 131 -16.27 20.27 13.50
CA CYS A 131 -16.36 20.28 12.05
C CYS A 131 -17.58 19.48 11.61
N ASN A 132 -18.14 19.86 10.48
CA ASN A 132 -19.27 19.20 9.86
C ASN A 132 -18.83 18.13 8.86
N THR A 133 -17.70 18.31 8.16
CA THR A 133 -17.26 17.32 7.17
C THR A 133 -15.80 17.45 6.75
N LEU A 134 -15.22 16.39 6.17
CA LEU A 134 -13.91 16.45 5.53
C LEU A 134 -13.91 17.38 4.30
N PRO A 135 -12.81 18.11 4.03
CA PRO A 135 -12.70 18.95 2.86
C PRO A 135 -13.02 18.22 1.55
N ALA A 136 -13.72 18.89 0.63
CA ALA A 136 -14.19 18.27 -0.62
C ALA A 136 -13.03 17.73 -1.48
N LYS A 137 -11.88 18.42 -1.49
CA LYS A 137 -10.69 17.95 -2.20
C LYS A 137 -10.14 16.65 -1.60
N PHE A 138 -10.16 16.48 -0.28
CA PHE A 138 -9.75 15.23 0.37
C PHE A 138 -10.71 14.08 0.07
N LYS A 139 -12.03 14.31 0.12
CA LYS A 139 -13.02 13.29 -0.26
C LYS A 139 -12.86 12.79 -1.70
N LYS A 140 -12.43 13.66 -2.63
CA LYS A 140 -12.13 13.27 -4.02
C LYS A 140 -10.87 12.40 -4.14
N LEU A 141 -9.92 12.54 -3.23
CA LEU A 141 -8.69 11.73 -3.20
C LEU A 141 -8.91 10.38 -2.52
N LEU A 142 -9.70 10.37 -1.43
CA LEU A 142 -10.03 9.20 -0.64
C LEU A 142 -11.16 8.40 -1.32
N VAL A 143 -10.78 7.61 -2.32
CA VAL A 143 -11.69 6.73 -3.06
C VAL A 143 -11.51 5.25 -2.64
N PRO A 144 -12.61 4.48 -2.55
CA PRO A 144 -12.55 3.05 -2.23
C PRO A 144 -11.69 2.24 -3.20
N GLY A 145 -11.14 1.12 -2.70
CA GLY A 145 -10.42 0.12 -3.52
C GLY A 145 -8.94 0.41 -3.76
N LYS A 146 -8.41 1.54 -3.26
CA LYS A 146 -6.97 1.85 -3.31
C LYS A 146 -6.24 1.57 -2.00
N ILE A 147 -6.90 1.77 -0.87
CA ILE A 147 -6.31 1.75 0.47
C ILE A 147 -6.55 0.37 1.09
N GLN A 148 -5.50 -0.25 1.64
CA GLN A 148 -5.62 -1.57 2.25
C GLN A 148 -5.91 -1.49 3.74
N HIS A 149 -5.24 -0.56 4.44
CA HIS A 149 -5.37 -0.38 5.89
C HIS A 149 -5.65 1.08 6.23
N ILE A 150 -6.46 1.31 7.25
CA ILE A 150 -6.67 2.64 7.83
C ILE A 150 -6.24 2.61 9.29
N LEU A 151 -5.33 3.50 9.67
CA LEU A 151 -4.90 3.72 11.05
C LEU A 151 -5.41 5.08 11.49
N CYS A 152 -6.39 5.09 12.40
CA CYS A 152 -7.04 6.30 12.86
C CYS A 152 -6.66 6.62 14.31
N THR A 153 -6.14 7.82 14.54
CA THR A 153 -5.70 8.28 15.88
C THR A 153 -6.88 8.53 16.83
N GLY A 154 -8.12 8.56 16.35
CA GLY A 154 -9.32 8.78 17.17
C GLY A 154 -9.95 10.15 16.91
N ASN A 155 -10.83 10.56 17.82
CA ASN A 155 -11.64 11.78 17.72
C ASN A 155 -12.48 11.81 16.43
N LEU A 156 -13.09 10.68 16.11
CA LEU A 156 -14.13 10.57 15.09
C LEU A 156 -15.47 11.10 15.61
N CYS A 157 -15.70 10.94 16.91
CA CYS A 157 -16.88 11.33 17.70
C CYS A 157 -18.19 10.63 17.35
N THR A 158 -18.38 10.16 16.12
CA THR A 158 -19.65 9.54 15.67
C THR A 158 -19.46 8.26 14.87
N LYS A 159 -20.50 7.41 14.90
CA LYS A 159 -20.59 6.18 14.10
C LYS A 159 -20.60 6.46 12.59
N GLU A 160 -21.12 7.60 12.15
CA GLU A 160 -21.14 8.00 10.74
C GLU A 160 -19.72 8.14 10.17
N SER A 161 -18.83 8.79 10.90
CA SER A 161 -17.42 8.91 10.53
C SER A 161 -16.72 7.55 10.45
N TYR A 162 -17.06 6.63 11.37
CA TYR A 162 -16.58 5.25 11.32
C TYR A 162 -17.09 4.49 10.09
N ASP A 163 -18.40 4.57 9.81
CA ASP A 163 -19.03 3.91 8.67
C ASP A 163 -18.42 4.45 7.35
N TYR A 164 -18.12 5.75 7.27
CA TYR A 164 -17.37 6.34 6.15
C TYR A 164 -15.98 5.70 5.96
N LEU A 165 -15.17 5.56 7.02
CA LEU A 165 -13.86 4.91 6.91
C LEU A 165 -13.97 3.45 6.44
N LYS A 166 -15.02 2.73 6.88
CA LYS A 166 -15.30 1.36 6.42
C LYS A 166 -15.66 1.27 4.94
N THR A 167 -16.14 2.35 4.31
CA THR A 167 -16.32 2.38 2.85
C THR A 167 -15.00 2.49 2.09
N LEU A 168 -13.97 3.09 2.70
CA LEU A 168 -12.67 3.32 2.08
C LEU A 168 -11.78 2.07 2.08
N ALA A 169 -11.75 1.35 3.21
CA ALA A 169 -11.00 0.10 3.36
C ALA A 169 -11.74 -0.89 4.28
N GLY A 170 -11.56 -2.18 4.02
CA GLY A 170 -12.11 -3.25 4.87
C GLY A 170 -11.42 -3.32 6.24
N ASP A 171 -10.11 -3.06 6.28
CA ASP A 171 -9.29 -3.14 7.48
C ASP A 171 -9.08 -1.75 8.09
N VAL A 172 -9.77 -1.49 9.21
CA VAL A 172 -9.83 -0.18 9.87
C VAL A 172 -9.46 -0.36 11.34
N HIS A 173 -8.45 0.37 11.78
CA HIS A 173 -7.94 0.39 13.13
C HIS A 173 -8.15 1.78 13.70
N ILE A 174 -8.83 1.86 14.84
CA ILE A 174 -9.09 3.11 15.55
C ILE A 174 -8.62 2.92 16.97
N VAL A 175 -8.02 3.97 17.52
CA VAL A 175 -7.77 4.11 18.95
C VAL A 175 -8.65 5.22 19.52
N ARG A 176 -8.86 5.18 20.83
CA ARG A 176 -9.79 6.05 21.51
C ARG A 176 -9.21 7.46 21.67
N GLY A 177 -9.90 8.44 21.10
CA GLY A 177 -9.71 9.85 21.39
C GLY A 177 -10.44 10.27 22.67
N ASP A 178 -10.05 11.41 23.21
CA ASP A 178 -10.63 12.02 24.41
C ASP A 178 -12.08 12.50 24.20
N PHE A 179 -12.49 12.73 22.95
CA PHE A 179 -13.86 13.10 22.56
C PHE A 179 -14.64 11.96 21.87
N ASP A 180 -14.10 10.74 21.81
CA ASP A 180 -14.84 9.61 21.23
C ASP A 180 -15.89 9.06 22.21
N GLU A 181 -17.16 9.03 21.77
CA GLU A 181 -18.28 8.46 22.54
C GLU A 181 -18.19 6.94 22.68
N ASN A 182 -17.55 6.26 21.72
CA ASN A 182 -17.47 4.81 21.71
C ASN A 182 -16.36 4.30 22.65
N LEU A 183 -16.77 3.81 23.81
CA LEU A 183 -15.88 3.28 24.84
C LEU A 183 -15.20 1.95 24.48
N ASN A 184 -15.59 1.31 23.38
CA ASN A 184 -15.02 0.03 22.95
C ASN A 184 -13.70 0.19 22.17
N TYR A 185 -13.35 1.42 21.77
CA TYR A 185 -12.08 1.65 21.11
C TYR A 185 -10.92 1.47 22.10
N PRO A 186 -9.85 0.75 21.72
CA PRO A 186 -8.70 0.59 22.60
C PRO A 186 -7.93 1.91 22.71
N GLU A 187 -7.34 2.19 23.87
CA GLU A 187 -6.50 3.38 24.08
C GLU A 187 -5.24 3.38 23.20
N GLN A 188 -4.68 2.20 22.96
CA GLN A 188 -3.52 2.00 22.10
C GLN A 188 -3.66 0.71 21.29
N LYS A 189 -3.00 0.65 20.13
CA LYS A 189 -3.00 -0.55 19.28
C LYS A 189 -1.67 -0.72 18.58
N VAL A 190 -1.20 -1.95 18.48
CA VAL A 190 -0.03 -2.30 17.65
C VAL A 190 -0.53 -3.11 16.46
N VAL A 191 -0.10 -2.71 15.26
CA VAL A 191 -0.47 -3.36 13.99
C VAL A 191 0.80 -3.64 13.22
N THR A 192 0.92 -4.82 12.64
CA THR A 192 2.04 -5.18 11.78
C THR A 192 1.62 -5.04 10.32
N VAL A 193 2.32 -4.17 9.59
CA VAL A 193 2.10 -3.91 8.16
C VAL A 193 3.44 -4.10 7.44
N GLY A 194 3.52 -5.06 6.52
CA GLY A 194 4.80 -5.49 5.94
C GLY A 194 5.81 -5.95 7.00
N GLN A 195 7.00 -5.33 7.02
CA GLN A 195 8.06 -5.59 8.01
C GLN A 195 8.06 -4.61 9.20
N PHE A 196 7.09 -3.68 9.23
CA PHE A 196 7.00 -2.64 10.25
C PHE A 196 5.97 -3.03 11.30
N LYS A 197 6.36 -2.93 12.58
CA LYS A 197 5.42 -2.81 13.69
C LYS A 197 5.04 -1.34 13.85
N ILE A 198 3.75 -1.05 13.81
CA ILE A 198 3.21 0.30 13.88
C ILE A 198 2.39 0.42 15.16
N GLY A 199 2.81 1.32 16.05
CA GLY A 199 2.05 1.72 17.23
C GLY A 199 1.09 2.84 16.89
N LEU A 200 -0.12 2.79 17.43
CA LEU A 200 -1.16 3.78 17.25
C LEU A 200 -1.69 4.18 18.63
N ILE A 201 -1.74 5.48 18.89
CA ILE A 201 -2.32 6.09 20.09
C ILE A 201 -2.93 7.44 19.72
N HIS A 202 -3.90 7.92 20.49
CA HIS A 202 -4.43 9.27 20.27
C HIS A 202 -3.41 10.36 20.63
N GLY A 203 -2.75 10.25 21.79
CA GLY A 203 -1.69 11.18 22.20
C GLY A 203 -2.09 12.13 23.33
N HIS A 204 -3.37 12.18 23.71
CA HIS A 204 -3.82 12.95 24.88
C HIS A 204 -3.23 12.40 26.20
N GLN A 205 -2.83 11.12 26.18
CA GLN A 205 -2.19 10.39 27.27
C GLN A 205 -0.69 10.72 27.40
N VAL A 206 -0.07 11.32 26.39
CA VAL A 206 1.37 11.60 26.37
C VAL A 206 1.61 12.97 26.99
N ILE A 207 2.25 13.03 28.15
CA ILE A 207 2.46 14.26 28.91
C ILE A 207 3.97 14.50 29.07
N PRO A 208 4.52 15.65 28.64
CA PRO A 208 3.84 16.77 27.96
C PRO A 208 3.35 16.42 26.55
N TRP A 209 2.31 17.10 26.07
CA TRP A 209 1.71 16.83 24.77
C TRP A 209 2.72 17.08 23.63
N GLY A 210 2.94 16.06 22.79
CA GLY A 210 3.91 16.12 21.70
C GLY A 210 5.39 16.07 22.14
N ASP A 211 5.67 15.83 23.43
CA ASP A 211 7.05 15.75 23.91
C ASP A 211 7.78 14.52 23.35
N MET A 212 8.97 14.79 22.82
CA MET A 212 9.79 13.78 22.14
C MET A 212 10.28 12.67 23.06
N ALA A 213 10.68 13.00 24.29
CA ALA A 213 11.16 11.99 25.23
C ALA A 213 10.01 11.06 25.66
N SER A 214 8.82 11.62 25.85
CA SER A 214 7.61 10.89 26.21
C SER A 214 7.12 9.98 25.08
N LEU A 215 7.13 10.46 23.83
CA LEU A 215 6.84 9.65 22.65
C LEU A 215 7.87 8.52 22.48
N ALA A 216 9.16 8.81 22.68
CA ALA A 216 10.21 7.80 22.57
C ALA A 216 10.15 6.75 23.70
N LEU A 217 9.71 7.13 24.90
CA LEU A 217 9.42 6.17 25.97
C LEU A 217 8.30 5.21 25.55
N LEU A 218 7.20 5.76 25.02
CA LEU A 218 6.05 4.97 24.58
C LEU A 218 6.40 4.06 23.39
N GLN A 219 7.19 4.55 22.43
CA GLN A 219 7.68 3.76 21.31
C GLN A 219 8.45 2.53 21.81
N ARG A 220 9.34 2.70 22.78
CA ARG A 220 10.11 1.59 23.39
C ARG A 220 9.21 0.64 24.17
N GLN A 221 8.25 1.17 24.92
CA GLN A 221 7.28 0.35 25.66
C GLN A 221 6.44 -0.54 24.73
N LEU A 222 6.07 -0.03 23.56
CA LEU A 222 5.27 -0.77 22.57
C LEU A 222 6.12 -1.66 21.64
N ASP A 223 7.45 -1.50 21.64
CA ASP A 223 8.38 -2.19 20.74
C ASP A 223 7.96 -2.05 19.25
N VAL A 224 7.81 -0.80 18.80
CA VAL A 224 7.33 -0.49 17.43
C VAL A 224 8.39 0.20 16.59
N ASP A 225 8.35 0.03 15.27
CA ASP A 225 9.25 0.72 14.33
C ASP A 225 8.74 2.12 13.97
N ILE A 226 7.42 2.26 13.91
CA ILE A 226 6.71 3.50 13.62
C ILE A 226 5.73 3.78 14.75
N LEU A 227 5.76 4.97 15.35
CA LEU A 227 4.76 5.42 16.31
C LEU A 227 3.88 6.49 15.67
N ILE A 228 2.56 6.27 15.69
CA ILE A 228 1.55 7.20 15.20
C ILE A 228 0.78 7.78 16.38
N SER A 229 0.78 9.11 16.50
CA SER A 229 0.03 9.87 17.50
C SER A 229 -0.69 11.07 16.89
N GLY A 230 -1.81 11.50 17.46
CA GLY A 230 -2.56 12.71 17.05
C GLY A 230 -2.54 13.79 18.13
N HIS A 231 -3.71 14.31 18.48
CA HIS A 231 -4.00 15.25 19.58
C HIS A 231 -3.45 16.67 19.41
N THR A 232 -2.25 16.87 18.87
CA THR A 232 -1.70 18.23 18.65
C THR A 232 -2.36 18.95 17.47
N HIS A 233 -3.07 18.23 16.60
CA HIS A 233 -3.66 18.70 15.33
C HIS A 233 -2.63 19.26 14.34
N LYS A 234 -1.34 19.05 14.59
CA LYS A 234 -0.24 19.50 13.74
C LYS A 234 0.43 18.29 13.11
N PHE A 235 0.53 18.33 11.78
CA PHE A 235 1.27 17.30 11.06
C PHE A 235 2.76 17.34 11.44
N GLU A 236 3.31 16.17 11.75
CA GLU A 236 4.74 15.97 11.95
C GLU A 236 5.14 14.59 11.42
N ALA A 237 6.28 14.47 10.73
CA ALA A 237 6.85 13.18 10.41
C ALA A 237 8.38 13.29 10.40
N PHE A 238 9.04 12.56 11.28
CA PHE A 238 10.48 12.65 11.46
C PHE A 238 11.04 11.35 12.03
N GLU A 239 12.35 11.17 11.86
CA GLU A 239 13.10 10.06 12.40
C GLU A 239 13.81 10.49 13.69
N ASN A 240 13.74 9.66 14.72
CA ASN A 240 14.49 9.83 15.96
C ASN A 240 14.97 8.47 16.46
N GLU A 241 16.27 8.35 16.75
CA GLU A 241 16.91 7.10 17.20
C GLU A 241 16.61 5.87 16.32
N ASN A 242 16.67 6.02 14.99
CA ASN A 242 16.34 4.98 14.00
C ASN A 242 14.90 4.45 14.12
N LYS A 243 13.99 5.28 14.62
CA LYS A 243 12.54 5.01 14.71
C LYS A 243 11.79 6.17 14.10
N PHE A 244 10.62 5.89 13.55
CA PHE A 244 9.86 6.87 12.80
C PHE A 244 8.60 7.30 13.56
N TYR A 245 8.36 8.60 13.63
CA TYR A 245 7.24 9.18 14.36
C TYR A 245 6.38 9.94 13.37
N ILE A 246 5.07 9.71 13.43
CA ILE A 246 4.11 10.35 12.52
C ILE A 246 2.95 10.90 13.33
N ASN A 247 2.63 12.15 13.09
CA ASN A 247 1.38 12.77 13.44
C ASN A 247 0.66 13.21 12.17
N PRO A 248 -0.53 12.67 11.84
CA PRO A 248 -1.22 13.03 10.61
C PRO A 248 -1.83 14.45 10.66
N GLY A 249 -1.88 15.09 11.83
CA GLY A 249 -2.66 16.29 12.08
C GLY A 249 -4.17 16.02 12.06
N SER A 250 -4.97 17.09 11.99
CA SER A 250 -6.43 16.98 11.90
C SER A 250 -6.89 16.93 10.43
N ALA A 251 -7.62 15.88 10.05
CA ALA A 251 -8.10 15.72 8.67
C ALA A 251 -9.17 16.74 8.26
N THR A 252 -9.83 17.36 9.23
CA THR A 252 -10.85 18.40 9.03
C THR A 252 -10.30 19.80 9.27
N GLY A 253 -9.12 19.93 9.87
CA GLY A 253 -8.61 21.21 10.38
C GLY A 253 -9.37 21.68 11.62
N ALA A 254 -9.87 20.75 12.44
CA ALA A 254 -10.60 21.06 13.65
C ALA A 254 -9.77 21.92 14.60
N TYR A 255 -10.40 22.89 15.25
CA TYR A 255 -9.76 23.74 16.27
C TYR A 255 -9.07 22.91 17.36
N ASN A 256 -7.95 23.40 17.89
CA ASN A 256 -7.25 22.88 19.07
C ASN A 256 -6.80 24.05 19.96
N ALA A 257 -6.75 23.86 21.27
CA ALA A 257 -6.28 24.88 22.20
C ALA A 257 -4.77 25.20 22.04
N LEU A 258 -4.00 24.29 21.45
CA LEU A 258 -2.55 24.42 21.29
C LEU A 258 -2.11 25.22 20.07
N GLU A 259 -2.94 25.26 19.02
CA GLU A 259 -2.53 25.76 17.71
C GLU A 259 -3.64 26.64 17.14
N SER A 260 -3.27 27.85 16.70
CA SER A 260 -4.24 28.85 16.21
C SER A 260 -4.55 28.68 14.73
N ASN A 261 -3.60 28.16 13.94
CA ASN A 261 -3.75 27.98 12.50
C ASN A 261 -3.57 26.52 12.12
N ILE A 262 -4.68 25.79 12.13
CA ILE A 262 -4.70 24.35 11.84
C ILE A 262 -4.98 24.14 10.37
N ILE A 263 -4.03 23.50 9.69
CA ILE A 263 -4.13 23.15 8.28
C ILE A 263 -4.71 21.73 8.21
N PRO A 264 -5.84 21.50 7.51
CA PRO A 264 -6.37 20.17 7.32
C PRO A 264 -5.32 19.26 6.68
N SER A 265 -5.05 18.11 7.30
CA SER A 265 -4.03 17.20 6.81
C SER A 265 -4.32 15.72 7.08
N PHE A 266 -3.81 14.86 6.20
CA PHE A 266 -3.75 13.42 6.43
C PHE A 266 -2.50 12.84 5.79
N VAL A 267 -2.17 11.61 6.16
CA VAL A 267 -0.97 10.92 5.70
C VAL A 267 -1.34 9.63 4.97
N LEU A 268 -0.61 9.33 3.89
CA LEU A 268 -0.69 8.06 3.18
C LEU A 268 0.70 7.43 3.17
N MET A 269 0.84 6.25 3.74
CA MET A 269 2.09 5.49 3.73
C MET A 269 2.04 4.42 2.64
N ASP A 270 3.07 4.38 1.81
CA ASP A 270 3.36 3.28 0.90
C ASP A 270 4.48 2.42 1.51
N ILE A 271 4.08 1.28 2.08
CA ILE A 271 5.00 0.36 2.74
C ILE A 271 5.42 -0.72 1.76
N GLN A 272 6.73 -0.81 1.52
CA GLN A 272 7.34 -1.78 0.61
C GLN A 272 8.60 -2.38 1.26
N ALA A 273 8.54 -3.69 1.55
CA ALA A 273 9.62 -4.41 2.22
C ALA A 273 10.06 -3.71 3.53
N SER A 274 11.27 -3.14 3.56
CA SER A 274 11.84 -2.40 4.70
C SER A 274 11.87 -0.89 4.52
N THR A 275 11.18 -0.36 3.49
CA THR A 275 11.05 1.07 3.22
C THR A 275 9.60 1.50 3.36
N VAL A 276 9.38 2.67 3.95
CA VAL A 276 8.09 3.36 3.95
C VAL A 276 8.26 4.73 3.29
N VAL A 277 7.39 5.02 2.33
CA VAL A 277 7.28 6.34 1.72
C VAL A 277 6.00 6.98 2.24
N THR A 278 6.16 8.07 2.97
CA THR A 278 5.08 8.81 3.62
C THR A 278 4.72 10.03 2.78
N TYR A 279 3.50 10.04 2.25
CA TYR A 279 2.92 11.17 1.54
C TYR A 279 2.01 11.95 2.48
N VAL A 280 2.24 13.24 2.57
CA VAL A 280 1.50 14.14 3.46
C VAL A 280 0.65 15.02 2.59
N TYR A 281 -0.66 15.01 2.81
CA TYR A 281 -1.60 15.85 2.09
C TYR A 281 -2.05 16.97 3.01
N GLN A 282 -1.81 18.22 2.62
CA GLN A 282 -2.20 19.41 3.37
C GLN A 282 -3.07 20.30 2.48
N LEU A 283 -4.15 20.85 3.05
CA LEU A 283 -5.01 21.80 2.36
C LEU A 283 -4.64 23.23 2.73
N ILE A 284 -3.89 23.91 1.87
CA ILE A 284 -3.43 25.29 2.09
C ILE A 284 -4.25 26.22 1.20
N GLY A 285 -5.11 27.02 1.83
CA GLY A 285 -6.14 27.78 1.11
C GLY A 285 -7.08 26.81 0.39
N ASP A 286 -7.17 26.93 -0.93
CA ASP A 286 -7.92 25.96 -1.71
C ASP A 286 -7.08 24.79 -2.20
N ASP A 287 -5.74 24.82 -2.19
CA ASP A 287 -4.93 23.82 -2.89
C ASP A 287 -4.40 22.70 -2.00
N VAL A 288 -4.33 21.49 -2.57
CA VAL A 288 -3.76 20.33 -1.91
C VAL A 288 -2.28 20.26 -2.22
N LYS A 289 -1.45 20.55 -1.21
CA LYS A 289 -0.01 20.38 -1.27
C LYS A 289 0.34 18.96 -0.82
N VAL A 290 1.29 18.33 -1.51
CA VAL A 290 1.78 17.00 -1.18
C VAL A 290 3.27 17.05 -0.89
N GLU A 291 3.67 16.51 0.26
CA GLU A 291 5.07 16.33 0.64
C GLU A 291 5.40 14.84 0.74
N ARG A 292 6.64 14.46 0.39
CA ARG A 292 7.10 13.07 0.38
C ARG A 292 8.29 12.93 1.31
N ILE A 293 8.16 12.03 2.29
CA ILE A 293 9.20 11.69 3.26
C ILE A 293 9.47 10.19 3.13
N GLU A 294 10.73 9.78 3.23
CA GLU A 294 11.12 8.38 3.11
C GLU A 294 11.85 7.94 4.37
N TYR A 295 11.46 6.80 4.91
CA TYR A 295 12.11 6.16 6.04
C TYR A 295 12.43 4.71 5.68
N LYS A 296 13.62 4.25 6.06
CA LYS A 296 14.08 2.88 5.81
C LYS A 296 14.50 2.26 7.12
N LYS A 297 13.92 1.10 7.43
CA LYS A 297 14.29 0.31 8.59
C LYS A 297 15.74 -0.14 8.46
N SER A 298 16.54 0.17 9.49
CA SER A 298 17.95 -0.21 9.61
C SER A 298 18.13 -1.71 9.82
#